data_AF-A0A957VUN4-F1
#
_entry.id   AF-A0A957VUN4-F1
#
_cell.length_a   1.000
_cell.length_b   1.000
_cell.length_c   1.000
_cell.angle_alpha   90.00
_cell.angle_beta   90.00
_cell.angle_gamma   90.00
#
_symmetry.space_group_name_H-M   'P 1'
#
loop_
_entity.id
_entity.type
_entity.pdbx_description
1 polymer ?
#
loop_
_entity_poly.entity_id
_entity_poly.type
_entity_poly.pdbx_seq_one_letter_code
_entity_poly.pdbx_strand_id
1 'polypeptide(L)'
;EGVFLDNAKFPELNQAVDAMAAEKGVTNSAIAIAWLLRHPAQMQPILGTTTPQRVRDIAPAAEVEMSREEWYALYLAAGNKLP
;
A
#
# COMPACT_ATOMS: atom_id res chain seq x y z
N GLU A 1 11.34 16.12 3.63
CA GLU A 1 11.14 14.66 3.61
C GLU A 1 9.90 14.37 2.79
N GLY A 2 10.00 13.47 1.81
CA GLY A 2 8.90 13.12 0.91
C GLY A 2 8.16 11.87 1.37
N VAL A 3 7.08 11.51 0.67
CA VAL A 3 6.32 10.27 0.87
C VAL A 3 7.25 9.06 0.67
N PHE A 4 6.94 7.92 1.28
CA PHE A 4 7.74 6.68 1.13
C PHE A 4 7.63 6.06 -0.27
N LEU A 5 6.51 6.31 -0.97
CA LEU A 5 6.30 5.92 -2.36
C LEU A 5 7.26 6.67 -3.28
N ASP A 6 7.82 5.96 -4.27
CA ASP A 6 8.76 6.48 -5.28
C ASP A 6 10.02 7.12 -4.68
N ASN A 7 10.38 6.72 -3.45
CA ASN A 7 11.47 7.31 -2.70
C ASN A 7 12.66 6.35 -2.62
N ALA A 8 13.81 6.82 -3.10
CA ALA A 8 15.05 6.05 -3.16
C ALA A 8 15.55 5.54 -1.79
N LYS A 9 15.03 6.08 -0.67
CA LYS A 9 15.33 5.59 0.68
C LYS A 9 14.63 4.27 1.02
N PHE A 10 13.57 3.90 0.31
CA PHE A 10 12.78 2.69 0.57
C PHE A 10 12.69 1.80 -0.69
N PRO A 11 13.84 1.38 -1.26
CA PRO A 11 13.84 0.67 -2.55
C PRO A 11 13.14 -0.69 -2.47
N GLU A 12 13.38 -1.44 -1.38
CA GLU A 12 12.79 -2.76 -1.16
C GLU A 12 11.27 -2.70 -0.99
N LEU A 13 10.79 -1.74 -0.19
CA LEU A 13 9.36 -1.49 0.00
C LEU A 13 8.70 -1.08 -1.32
N ASN A 14 9.28 -0.12 -2.05
CA ASN A 14 8.70 0.34 -3.31
C ASN A 14 8.64 -0.80 -4.34
N GLN A 15 9.70 -1.61 -4.45
CA GLN A 15 9.70 -2.78 -5.33
C GLN A 15 8.59 -3.78 -4.97
N ALA A 16 8.40 -4.07 -3.68
CA ALA A 16 7.34 -4.98 -3.23
C ALA A 16 5.94 -4.42 -3.48
N VAL A 17 5.73 -3.12 -3.22
CA VAL A 17 4.47 -2.43 -3.49
C VAL A 17 4.16 -2.44 -4.99
N ASP A 18 5.13 -2.11 -5.84
CA ASP A 18 4.93 -2.02 -7.29
C ASP A 18 4.66 -3.39 -7.92
N ALA A 19 5.35 -4.44 -7.44
CA ALA A 19 5.08 -5.81 -7.88
C ALA A 19 3.64 -6.23 -7.57
N MET A 20 3.17 -5.96 -6.35
CA MET A 20 1.80 -6.26 -5.93
C MET A 20 0.78 -5.39 -6.65
N ALA A 21 1.09 -4.12 -6.89
CA ALA A 21 0.25 -3.21 -7.67
C ALA A 21 0.04 -3.72 -9.09
N ALA A 22 1.10 -4.19 -9.74
CA ALA A 22 1.05 -4.80 -11.06
C ALA A 22 0.22 -6.09 -11.07
N GLU A 23 0.39 -6.97 -10.08
CA GLU A 23 -0.38 -8.21 -9.96
C GLU A 23 -1.88 -7.95 -9.78
N LYS A 24 -2.25 -6.99 -8.92
CA LYS A 24 -3.65 -6.68 -8.61
C LYS A 24 -4.27 -5.68 -9.60
N GLY A 25 -3.50 -5.14 -10.55
CA GLY A 25 -3.97 -4.17 -11.54
C GLY A 25 -4.40 -2.83 -10.95
N VAL A 26 -3.75 -2.39 -9.87
CA VAL A 26 -4.05 -1.14 -9.15
C VAL A 26 -2.81 -0.26 -9.04
N THR A 27 -2.97 0.94 -8.47
CA THR A 27 -1.82 1.84 -8.25
C THR A 27 -1.05 1.47 -6.99
N ASN A 28 0.23 1.86 -6.92
CA ASN A 28 1.05 1.70 -5.71
C ASN A 28 0.40 2.35 -4.46
N SER A 29 -0.26 3.49 -4.64
CA SER A 29 -1.01 4.19 -3.60
C SER A 29 -2.23 3.38 -3.13
N ALA A 30 -2.89 2.66 -4.03
CA ALA A 30 -3.98 1.76 -3.66
C ALA A 30 -3.48 0.58 -2.81
N ILE A 31 -2.33 -0.02 -3.15
CA ILE A 31 -1.73 -1.10 -2.35
C ILE A 31 -1.41 -0.64 -0.92
N ALA A 32 -0.85 0.56 -0.76
CA ALA A 32 -0.58 1.12 0.56
C ALA A 32 -1.85 1.27 1.42
N ILE A 33 -2.96 1.70 0.81
CA ILE A 33 -4.26 1.82 1.50
C ILE A 33 -4.88 0.44 1.76
N ALA A 34 -4.79 -0.49 0.82
CA ALA A 34 -5.26 -1.86 0.98
C ALA A 34 -4.56 -2.56 2.15
N TRP A 35 -3.26 -2.31 2.34
CA TRP A 35 -2.50 -2.81 3.49
C TRP A 35 -3.08 -2.33 4.82
N LEU A 36 -3.50 -1.06 4.93
CA LEU A 36 -4.19 -0.55 6.12
C LEU A 36 -5.58 -1.17 6.29
N LEU A 37 -6.37 -1.23 5.21
CA LEU A 37 -7.74 -1.77 5.23
C LEU A 37 -7.78 -3.26 5.61
N ARG A 38 -6.72 -4.00 5.30
CA ARG A 38 -6.60 -5.42 5.64
C ARG A 38 -6.45 -5.68 7.14
N HIS A 39 -6.07 -4.66 7.93
CA HIS A 39 -5.83 -4.81 9.36
C HIS A 39 -7.15 -5.16 10.11
N PRO A 40 -7.12 -6.11 11.07
CA PRO A 40 -8.33 -6.58 11.76
C PRO A 40 -9.08 -5.52 12.57
N ALA A 41 -8.44 -4.40 12.90
CA ALA A 41 -9.04 -3.28 13.60
C ALA A 41 -10.02 -2.44 12.75
N GLN A 42 -10.31 -2.84 11.51
CA GLN A 42 -11.26 -2.15 10.62
C GLN A 42 -10.94 -0.66 10.45
N MET A 43 -9.70 -0.38 10.06
CA MET A 43 -9.20 0.99 9.89
C MET A 43 -10.04 1.77 8.87
N GLN A 44 -10.18 3.07 9.09
CA GLN A 44 -10.80 4.02 8.15
C GLN A 44 -9.76 5.04 7.66
N PRO A 45 -9.10 4.78 6.52
CA PRO A 45 -8.11 5.70 5.97
C PRO A 45 -8.76 7.00 5.48
N ILE A 46 -8.16 8.14 5.83
CA ILE A 46 -8.57 9.46 5.33
C ILE A 46 -7.61 9.88 4.21
N LEU A 47 -8.15 10.14 3.02
CA LEU A 47 -7.36 10.58 1.87
C LEU A 47 -7.13 12.09 1.93
N GLY A 48 -5.88 12.52 2.17
CA GLY A 48 -5.51 13.94 2.24
C GLY A 48 -5.34 14.63 0.88
N THR A 49 -5.78 14.03 -0.22
CA THR A 49 -5.61 14.59 -1.56
C THR A 49 -6.81 15.47 -1.95
N THR A 50 -6.54 16.60 -2.60
CA THR A 50 -7.54 17.45 -3.24
C THR A 50 -7.70 17.16 -4.74
N THR A 51 -6.95 16.19 -5.27
CA THR A 51 -6.97 15.82 -6.69
C THR A 51 -7.98 14.69 -6.92
N PRO A 52 -9.07 14.91 -7.69
CA PRO A 52 -10.08 13.88 -7.90
C PRO A 52 -9.53 12.59 -8.53
N GLN A 53 -8.55 12.72 -9.42
CA GLN A 53 -7.92 11.54 -10.03
C GLN A 53 -7.23 10.66 -8.99
N ARG A 54 -6.51 11.24 -8.02
CA ARG A 54 -5.86 10.46 -6.96
C ARG A 54 -6.87 9.73 -6.07
N VAL A 55 -8.07 10.29 -5.87
CA VAL A 55 -9.15 9.57 -5.17
C VAL A 55 -9.57 8.34 -5.98
N ARG A 56 -9.76 8.49 -7.30
CA ARG A 56 -10.10 7.37 -8.19
C ARG A 56 -9.00 6.31 -8.26
N ASP A 57 -7.74 6.73 -8.23
CA ASP A 57 -6.58 5.84 -8.27
C ASP A 57 -6.46 4.99 -6.99
N ILE A 58 -6.94 5.52 -5.85
CA ILE A 58 -6.90 4.87 -4.54
C ILE A 58 -8.17 4.06 -4.24
N ALA A 59 -9.33 4.48 -4.75
CA ALA A 59 -10.61 3.82 -4.47
C ALA A 59 -10.61 2.29 -4.68
N PRO A 60 -9.92 1.71 -5.69
CA PRO A 60 -9.81 0.26 -5.85
C PRO A 60 -9.20 -0.47 -4.66
N ALA A 61 -8.46 0.21 -3.77
CA ALA A 61 -7.88 -0.38 -2.57
C ALA A 61 -8.89 -1.10 -1.67
N ALA A 62 -10.15 -0.68 -1.68
CA ALA A 62 -11.23 -1.31 -0.90
C ALA A 62 -11.59 -2.71 -1.40
N GLU A 63 -11.31 -3.00 -2.68
CA GLU A 63 -11.62 -4.26 -3.34
C GLU A 63 -10.39 -5.18 -3.44
N VAL A 64 -9.21 -4.71 -3.01
CA VAL A 64 -7.98 -5.50 -3.04
C VAL A 64 -8.02 -6.56 -1.94
N GLU A 65 -8.12 -7.82 -2.34
CA GLU A 65 -7.89 -8.95 -1.46
C GLU A 65 -6.39 -9.14 -1.22
N MET A 66 -5.94 -8.83 0.00
CA MET A 66 -4.57 -9.03 0.44
C MET A 66 -4.48 -10.22 1.40
N SER A 67 -3.69 -11.22 1.04
CA SER A 67 -3.34 -12.34 1.90
C SER A 67 -2.49 -11.89 3.09
N ARG A 68 -2.39 -12.74 4.11
CA ARG A 68 -1.52 -12.44 5.26
C ARG A 68 -0.04 -12.42 4.86
N GLU A 69 0.35 -13.27 3.92
CA GLU A 69 1.72 -13.35 3.42
C GLU A 69 2.11 -12.05 2.71
N GLU A 70 1.25 -11.55 1.80
CA GLU A 70 1.42 -10.26 1.16
C GLU A 70 1.49 -9.11 2.17
N TRP A 71 0.61 -9.13 3.17
CA TRP A 71 0.58 -8.11 4.23
C TRP A 71 1.90 -8.07 5.02
N TYR A 72 2.42 -9.24 5.41
CA TYR A 72 3.69 -9.34 6.12
C TYR A 72 4.91 -9.11 5.22
N ALA A 73 4.82 -9.42 3.93
CA ALA A 73 5.88 -9.12 2.97
C ALA A 73 6.13 -7.61 2.88
N LEU A 74 5.08 -6.80 2.82
CA LEU A 74 5.20 -5.34 2.88
C LEU A 74 5.74 -4.85 4.23
N TYR A 75 5.30 -5.46 5.34
CA TYR A 75 5.79 -5.13 6.68
C TYR A 75 7.30 -5.38 6.83
N LEU A 76 7.78 -6.53 6.33
CA LEU A 76 9.19 -6.90 6.31
C LEU A 76 10.01 -6.01 5.36
N ALA A 77 9.49 -5.72 4.16
CA ALA A 77 10.15 -4.84 3.18
C ALA A 77 10.29 -3.39 3.67
N ALA A 78 9.47 -2.97 4.64
CA ALA A 78 9.64 -1.72 5.36
C ALA A 78 10.76 -1.75 6.43
N GLY A 79 11.48 -2.87 6.56
CA GLY A 79 12.60 -3.05 7.50
C GLY A 79 12.20 -3.52 8.89
N ASN A 80 10.93 -3.88 9.11
CA ASN A 80 10.48 -4.41 10.39
C ASN A 80 10.86 -5.88 10.56
N LYS A 81 11.00 -6.31 11.82
CA LYS A 81 11.25 -7.72 12.16
C LYS A 81 9.97 -8.33 12.70
N LEU A 82 9.64 -9.54 12.23
CA LEU A 82 8.58 -10.33 12.85
C LEU A 82 9.07 -10.86 14.21
N PRO A 83 8.22 -10.85 15.25
CA PRO A 83 8.53 -11.44 16.55
C PRO A 83 8.83 -12.94 16.47
#